data_AF-A0A4Q4TWI0-F1
#
_entry.id   AF-A0A4Q4TWI0-F1
#
_cell.length_a   1.000
_cell.length_b   1.000
_cell.length_c   1.000
_cell.angle_alpha   90.00
_cell.angle_beta   90.00
_cell.angle_gamma   90.00
#
_symmetry.space_group_name_H-M   'P 1'
#
loop_
_entity.id
_entity.type
_entity.pdbx_description
1 polymer ?
#
loop_
_entity_poly.entity_id
_entity_poly.type
_entity_poly.pdbx_seq_one_letter_code
_entity_poly.pdbx_strand_id
1 'polypeptide(L)'
;MESVQSPPQTQPGQTFPVLEMLDPSKPHHFIKPIKMINEGSDVSRFLTSKAYRDIGLFVMQLNRAMCPRKVRGEDGKEKFRTFHIGSEYETKPAESVRKLQQLLSRVESYIDEAPPDPGPRRFGNVSFRKWYQLLEERTTGLLRECLPETVPSFGSESSGDGATALDEIKAYFLGGFGSAQRLDYGTGHELSFLAFLGCLWKLGAFKDAQPNGEIERNIVLGVFEPYLRVVRRLILTYTLEPAGSHGVWGLDDHSFQPYIYGSAQLTRAITDDEPMPLEGSLFRAPKPGLVVKADYVEEERKRNMYFSAIGFINDVKKGPFWEHSPILFDISGVKDGWGKINKGMIKMFNAEVLSKFPVVQHFPFGSLFSWERDPDSSTPQQSIHIANQPMGTSSSASGGGSAGTAAPWAQGTMMPPPGGAGMANSRGPWGSGQPAPRPTPPQVNTAAPWETSSDRPSG
;
A
#
# COMPACT_ATOMS: atom_id res chain seq x y z
N MET A 1 19.05 41.26 22.04
CA MET A 1 17.71 40.80 22.46
C MET A 1 16.89 40.60 21.21
N GLU A 2 17.02 39.44 20.58
CA GLU A 2 16.25 39.08 19.39
C GLU A 2 14.96 38.38 19.85
N SER A 3 13.84 38.91 19.38
CA SER A 3 12.49 38.44 19.68
C SER A 3 12.24 37.10 19.00
N VAL A 4 12.10 36.06 19.81
CA VAL A 4 11.62 34.73 19.43
C VAL A 4 10.17 34.86 18.94
N GLN A 5 9.95 34.68 17.64
CA GLN A 5 8.61 34.56 17.09
C GLN A 5 7.99 33.22 17.51
N SER A 6 6.91 33.31 18.29
CA SER A 6 6.06 32.18 18.64
C SER A 6 5.47 31.53 17.39
N PRO A 7 5.31 30.19 17.35
CA PRO A 7 4.65 29.51 16.24
C PRO A 7 3.18 29.95 16.12
N PRO A 8 2.60 29.94 14.90
CA PRO A 8 1.24 30.40 14.68
C PRO A 8 0.25 29.56 15.51
N GLN A 9 -0.50 30.23 16.38
CA GLN A 9 -1.61 29.63 17.10
C GLN A 9 -2.73 29.28 16.11
N THR A 10 -3.05 28.00 15.99
CA THR A 10 -4.21 27.51 15.24
C THR A 10 -5.50 27.91 15.94
N GLN A 11 -6.49 28.38 15.16
CA GLN A 11 -7.79 28.78 15.68
C GLN A 11 -8.62 27.56 16.15
N PRO A 12 -9.40 27.67 17.24
CA PRO A 12 -10.30 26.60 17.67
C PRO A 12 -11.47 26.43 16.68
N GLY A 13 -11.72 25.19 16.25
CA GLY A 13 -12.85 24.82 15.38
C GLY A 13 -12.50 24.24 14.01
N GLN A 14 -11.24 23.87 13.76
CA GLN A 14 -10.84 23.30 12.46
C GLN A 14 -11.40 21.88 12.28
N THR A 15 -12.46 21.75 11.48
CA THR A 15 -12.96 20.44 11.02
C THR A 15 -11.97 19.89 9.98
N PHE A 16 -11.41 18.71 10.25
CA PHE A 16 -10.55 18.04 9.28
C PHE A 16 -11.40 17.54 8.10
N PRO A 17 -10.92 17.67 6.85
CA PRO A 17 -11.63 17.13 5.69
C PRO A 17 -11.88 15.63 5.87
N VAL A 18 -13.12 15.22 5.67
CA VAL A 18 -13.56 13.82 5.67
C VAL A 18 -14.17 13.50 4.31
N LEU A 19 -14.18 12.22 3.94
CA LEU A 19 -14.85 11.80 2.72
C LEU A 19 -16.36 12.10 2.84
N GLU A 20 -16.92 12.78 1.84
CA GLU A 20 -18.32 13.19 1.85
C GLU A 20 -19.25 11.97 1.78
N MET A 21 -20.24 11.92 2.67
CA MET A 21 -21.35 10.97 2.58
C MET A 21 -22.44 11.53 1.69
N LEU A 22 -22.95 10.71 0.78
CA LEU A 22 -24.07 11.05 -0.07
C LEU A 22 -25.36 11.13 0.75
N ASP A 23 -26.22 12.08 0.37
CA ASP A 23 -27.53 12.28 0.98
C ASP A 23 -28.51 11.20 0.46
N PRO A 24 -29.03 10.30 1.31
CA PRO A 24 -29.96 9.25 0.89
C PRO A 24 -31.29 9.78 0.36
N SER A 25 -31.64 11.04 0.66
CA SER A 25 -32.87 11.67 0.19
C SER A 25 -32.77 12.18 -1.25
N LYS A 26 -31.56 12.24 -1.82
CA LYS A 26 -31.33 12.70 -3.19
C LYS A 26 -31.15 11.50 -4.11
N PRO A 27 -31.76 11.51 -5.32
CA PRO A 27 -31.50 10.48 -6.30
C PRO A 27 -30.02 10.50 -6.71
N HIS A 28 -29.43 9.32 -6.84
CA HIS A 28 -28.04 9.16 -7.29
C HIS A 28 -27.99 8.20 -8.47
N HIS A 29 -27.41 8.65 -9.58
CA HIS A 29 -27.30 7.83 -10.79
C HIS A 29 -25.99 7.04 -10.78
N PHE A 30 -26.10 5.73 -10.54
CA PHE A 30 -24.95 4.83 -10.55
C PHE A 30 -24.51 4.49 -11.98
N ILE A 31 -23.21 4.30 -12.15
CA ILE A 31 -22.52 3.99 -13.39
C ILE A 31 -21.69 2.75 -13.17
N LYS A 32 -21.90 1.71 -13.97
CA LYS A 32 -21.06 0.51 -13.94
C LYS A 32 -19.58 0.92 -14.11
N PRO A 33 -18.67 0.57 -13.18
CA PRO A 33 -17.32 1.10 -13.24
C PRO A 33 -16.58 0.64 -14.49
N ILE A 34 -15.93 1.58 -15.18
CA ILE A 34 -15.21 1.33 -16.45
C ILE A 34 -13.74 1.76 -16.36
N LYS A 35 -12.89 1.12 -17.15
CA LYS A 35 -11.47 1.49 -17.27
C LYS A 35 -11.34 2.81 -18.03
N MET A 36 -10.68 3.80 -17.43
CA MET A 36 -10.44 5.12 -18.05
C MET A 36 -8.95 5.44 -18.26
N ILE A 37 -8.04 4.82 -17.52
CA ILE A 37 -6.58 5.03 -17.64
C ILE A 37 -6.01 4.02 -18.64
N ASN A 38 -5.72 4.46 -19.87
CA ASN A 38 -5.23 3.62 -20.95
C ASN A 38 -3.78 3.95 -21.34
N GLU A 39 -3.35 5.19 -21.12
CA GLU A 39 -1.99 5.65 -21.36
C GLU A 39 -1.48 6.58 -20.26
N GLY A 40 -0.20 6.97 -20.32
CA GLY A 40 0.42 7.85 -19.32
C GLY A 40 -0.24 9.22 -19.18
N SER A 41 -0.80 9.77 -20.27
CA SER A 41 -1.48 11.07 -20.26
C SER A 41 -2.76 11.04 -19.39
N ASP A 42 -3.47 9.91 -19.39
CA ASP A 42 -4.68 9.70 -18.59
C ASP A 42 -4.39 9.76 -17.09
N VAL A 43 -3.18 9.39 -16.65
CA VAL A 43 -2.78 9.54 -15.24
C VAL A 43 -2.82 11.02 -14.83
N SER A 44 -2.43 11.94 -15.71
CA SER A 44 -2.50 13.37 -15.40
C SER A 44 -3.95 13.83 -15.22
N ARG A 45 -4.88 13.27 -16.00
CA ARG A 45 -6.32 13.51 -15.82
C ARG A 45 -6.84 12.90 -14.52
N PHE A 46 -6.45 11.66 -14.21
CA PHE A 46 -6.78 10.99 -12.95
C PHE A 46 -6.41 11.85 -11.75
N LEU A 47 -5.19 12.40 -11.71
CA LEU A 47 -4.68 13.24 -10.62
C LEU A 47 -5.44 14.57 -10.42
N THR A 48 -6.34 14.92 -11.34
CA THR A 48 -7.25 16.08 -11.24
C THR A 48 -8.72 15.69 -11.10
N SER A 49 -9.01 14.39 -10.93
CA SER A 49 -10.36 13.86 -10.85
C SER A 49 -10.93 13.88 -9.43
N LYS A 50 -12.26 13.86 -9.32
CA LYS A 50 -12.97 13.67 -8.04
C LYS A 50 -12.57 12.35 -7.37
N ALA A 51 -12.36 11.28 -8.14
CA ALA A 51 -11.90 10.00 -7.64
C ALA A 51 -10.57 10.11 -6.89
N TYR A 52 -9.57 10.77 -7.49
CA TYR A 52 -8.27 10.97 -6.87
C TYR A 52 -8.37 11.76 -5.56
N ARG A 53 -9.13 12.87 -5.55
CA ARG A 53 -9.39 13.65 -4.34
C ARG A 53 -10.03 12.78 -3.26
N ASP A 54 -11.10 12.06 -3.59
CA ASP A 54 -11.87 11.26 -2.65
C ASP A 54 -11.04 10.10 -2.06
N ILE A 55 -10.20 9.44 -2.88
CA ILE A 55 -9.22 8.44 -2.40
C ILE A 55 -8.26 9.08 -1.40
N GLY A 56 -7.68 10.24 -1.74
CA GLY A 56 -6.76 10.95 -0.86
C GLY A 56 -7.40 11.35 0.48
N LEU A 57 -8.62 11.89 0.44
CA LEU A 57 -9.39 12.26 1.63
C LEU A 57 -9.62 11.04 2.53
N PHE A 58 -10.03 9.90 1.95
CA PHE A 58 -10.31 8.71 2.73
C PHE A 58 -9.05 8.12 3.37
N VAL A 59 -7.92 8.06 2.65
CA VAL A 59 -6.63 7.63 3.22
C VAL A 59 -6.25 8.51 4.39
N MET A 60 -6.34 9.84 4.23
CA MET A 60 -5.96 10.81 5.27
C MET A 60 -6.88 10.73 6.49
N GLN A 61 -8.18 10.54 6.27
CA GLN A 61 -9.18 10.37 7.31
C GLN A 61 -8.88 9.12 8.16
N LEU A 62 -8.70 7.96 7.53
CA LEU A 62 -8.37 6.70 8.21
C LEU A 62 -7.01 6.78 8.90
N ASN A 63 -6.00 7.39 8.26
CA ASN A 63 -4.68 7.59 8.83
C ASN A 63 -4.73 8.41 10.13
N ARG A 64 -5.48 9.52 10.15
CA ARG A 64 -5.63 10.35 11.34
C ARG A 64 -6.36 9.63 12.48
N ALA A 65 -7.30 8.76 12.16
CA ALA A 65 -8.00 7.97 13.17
C ALA A 65 -7.05 7.04 13.95
N MET A 66 -6.03 6.51 13.27
CA MET A 66 -5.02 5.60 13.85
C MET A 66 -3.95 6.27 14.70
N CYS A 67 -3.82 7.60 14.65
CA CYS A 67 -2.89 8.34 15.51
C CYS A 67 -3.29 8.25 17.00
N PRO A 68 -2.36 7.99 17.94
CA PRO A 68 -2.68 7.98 19.37
C PRO A 68 -3.36 9.27 19.84
N ARG A 69 -4.22 9.16 20.85
CA ARG A 69 -4.98 10.30 21.41
C ARG A 69 -4.53 10.66 22.81
N LYS A 70 -4.42 11.96 23.09
CA LYS A 70 -4.28 12.49 24.45
C LYS A 70 -5.63 12.42 25.15
N VAL A 71 -5.65 11.84 26.34
CA VAL A 71 -6.84 11.72 27.18
C VAL A 71 -6.50 12.27 28.55
N ARG A 72 -7.36 13.13 29.10
CA ARG A 72 -7.19 13.61 30.46
C ARG A 72 -7.75 12.57 31.42
N GLY A 73 -6.88 12.00 32.26
CA GLY A 73 -7.31 11.07 33.30
C GLY A 73 -8.12 11.76 34.40
N GLU A 74 -8.90 10.99 35.16
CA GLU A 74 -9.63 11.46 36.34
C GLU A 74 -8.68 12.04 37.42
N ASP A 75 -7.43 11.57 37.45
CA ASP A 75 -6.34 12.04 38.29
C ASP A 75 -5.67 13.32 37.76
N GLY A 76 -6.19 13.91 36.68
CA GLY A 76 -5.65 15.09 36.02
C GLY A 76 -4.38 14.85 35.20
N LYS A 77 -3.86 13.62 35.16
CA LYS A 77 -2.66 13.27 34.40
C LYS A 77 -3.01 12.98 32.93
N GLU A 78 -2.11 13.33 32.04
CA GLU A 78 -2.22 12.94 30.63
C GLU A 78 -2.02 11.43 30.48
N LYS A 79 -3.03 10.76 29.95
CA LYS A 79 -2.99 9.37 29.50
C LYS A 79 -3.02 9.36 27.98
N PHE A 80 -2.46 8.31 27.38
CA PHE A 80 -2.51 8.13 25.94
C PHE A 80 -3.39 6.94 25.62
N ARG A 81 -4.36 7.14 24.72
CA ARG A 81 -5.12 6.06 24.11
C ARG A 81 -4.46 5.66 22.81
N THR A 82 -4.12 4.38 22.69
CA THR A 82 -3.44 3.78 21.55
C THR A 82 -4.33 2.73 20.91
N PHE A 83 -4.07 2.43 19.64
CA PHE A 83 -4.93 1.59 18.82
C PHE A 83 -4.07 0.50 18.19
N HIS A 84 -4.37 -0.76 18.48
CA HIS A 84 -3.52 -1.90 18.16
C HIS A 84 -4.34 -2.98 17.47
N ILE A 85 -3.66 -3.79 16.67
CA ILE A 85 -4.20 -5.08 16.23
C ILE A 85 -4.59 -5.91 17.48
N GLY A 86 -5.73 -6.58 17.42
CA GLY A 86 -6.30 -7.37 18.52
C GLY A 86 -7.04 -6.56 19.58
N SER A 87 -7.24 -5.25 19.40
CA SER A 87 -8.03 -4.44 20.33
C SER A 87 -9.54 -4.63 20.15
N GLU A 88 -10.35 -3.92 20.93
CA GLU A 88 -11.81 -3.92 20.82
C GLU A 88 -12.32 -3.53 19.43
N TYR A 89 -11.59 -2.70 18.69
CA TYR A 89 -11.91 -2.30 17.31
C TYR A 89 -11.81 -3.44 16.30
N GLU A 90 -11.13 -4.54 16.68
CA GLU A 90 -11.06 -5.75 15.88
C GLU A 90 -11.91 -6.89 16.48
N THR A 91 -11.90 -7.05 17.80
CA THR A 91 -12.52 -8.19 18.47
C THR A 91 -14.00 -7.99 18.81
N LYS A 92 -14.43 -6.75 18.99
CA LYS A 92 -15.82 -6.36 19.31
C LYS A 92 -16.21 -5.09 18.55
N PRO A 93 -16.08 -5.09 17.21
CA PRO A 93 -16.33 -3.88 16.45
C PRO A 93 -17.83 -3.55 16.39
N ALA A 94 -18.12 -2.37 15.83
CA ALA A 94 -19.45 -1.97 15.37
C ALA A 94 -20.10 -3.06 14.50
N GLU A 95 -21.43 -3.14 14.47
CA GLU A 95 -22.15 -4.23 13.80
C GLU A 95 -21.92 -4.21 12.28
N SER A 96 -21.89 -3.03 11.66
CA SER A 96 -21.56 -2.86 10.24
C SER A 96 -20.19 -3.46 9.89
N VAL A 97 -19.20 -3.25 10.76
CA VAL A 97 -17.84 -3.78 10.61
C VAL A 97 -17.81 -5.28 10.91
N ARG A 98 -18.54 -5.76 11.93
CA ARG A 98 -18.67 -7.19 12.23
C ARG A 98 -19.25 -7.96 11.04
N LYS A 99 -20.23 -7.40 10.34
CA LYS A 99 -20.78 -8.00 9.13
C LYS A 99 -19.75 -8.08 8.00
N LEU A 100 -18.89 -7.08 7.85
CA LEU A 100 -17.76 -7.14 6.91
C LEU A 100 -16.69 -8.16 7.32
N GLN A 101 -16.47 -8.39 8.62
CA GLN A 101 -15.63 -9.49 9.08
C GLN A 101 -16.21 -10.85 8.70
N GLN A 102 -17.53 -11.03 8.84
CA GLN A 102 -18.22 -12.25 8.40
C GLN A 102 -18.06 -12.47 6.89
N LEU A 103 -18.22 -11.40 6.11
CA LEU A 103 -17.98 -11.41 4.67
C LEU A 103 -16.55 -11.86 4.35
N LEU A 104 -15.54 -11.27 4.97
CA LEU A 104 -14.13 -11.63 4.75
C LEU A 104 -13.82 -13.07 5.19
N SER A 105 -14.37 -13.53 6.31
CA SER A 105 -14.25 -14.92 6.75
C SER A 105 -14.85 -15.90 5.74
N ARG A 106 -15.98 -15.53 5.12
CA ARG A 106 -16.61 -16.35 4.08
C ARG A 106 -15.76 -16.40 2.81
N VAL A 107 -15.19 -15.27 2.39
CA VAL A 107 -14.24 -15.18 1.26
C VAL A 107 -12.99 -16.01 1.52
N GLU A 108 -12.47 -15.97 2.75
CA GLU A 108 -11.32 -16.77 3.17
C GLU A 108 -11.63 -18.28 3.11
N SER A 109 -12.84 -18.69 3.53
CA SER A 109 -13.25 -20.11 3.50
C SER A 109 -13.28 -20.72 2.10
N TYR A 110 -13.39 -19.90 1.05
CA TYR A 110 -13.34 -20.39 -0.33
C TYR A 110 -11.96 -20.95 -0.70
N ILE A 111 -10.90 -20.60 0.05
CA ILE A 111 -9.57 -21.20 -0.11
C ILE A 111 -9.62 -22.71 0.15
N ASP A 112 -10.42 -23.13 1.13
CA ASP A 112 -10.57 -24.55 1.49
C ASP A 112 -11.37 -25.32 0.40
N GLU A 113 -12.23 -24.63 -0.36
CA GLU A 113 -12.99 -25.19 -1.50
C GLU A 113 -12.16 -25.21 -2.82
N ALA A 114 -11.05 -24.49 -2.86
CA ALA A 114 -10.14 -24.39 -4.00
C ALA A 114 -8.69 -24.74 -3.59
N PRO A 115 -8.42 -25.97 -3.11
CA PRO A 115 -7.09 -26.34 -2.65
C PRO A 115 -6.03 -26.15 -3.76
N PRO A 116 -4.80 -25.76 -3.40
CA PRO A 116 -3.73 -25.56 -4.37
C PRO A 116 -3.39 -26.86 -5.08
N ASP A 117 -3.28 -26.80 -6.40
CA ASP A 117 -2.89 -27.96 -7.19
C ASP A 117 -1.46 -28.41 -6.80
N PRO A 118 -1.20 -29.72 -6.68
CA PRO A 118 0.08 -30.24 -6.19
C PRO A 118 1.24 -30.02 -7.19
N GLY A 119 2.48 -30.16 -6.68
CA GLY A 119 3.72 -30.17 -7.46
C GLY A 119 4.53 -28.87 -7.42
N PRO A 120 5.83 -28.92 -7.78
CA PRO A 120 6.69 -27.74 -7.82
C PRO A 120 6.28 -26.79 -8.95
N ARG A 121 6.22 -25.49 -8.67
CA ARG A 121 5.79 -24.47 -9.64
C ARG A 121 6.78 -23.31 -9.68
N ARG A 122 6.92 -22.70 -10.86
CA ARG A 122 7.73 -21.50 -11.09
C ARG A 122 6.91 -20.20 -11.06
N PHE A 123 5.60 -20.30 -11.30
CA PHE A 123 4.64 -19.19 -11.37
C PHE A 123 3.48 -19.46 -10.42
N GLY A 124 2.55 -18.50 -10.32
CA GLY A 124 1.34 -18.63 -9.51
C GLY A 124 0.54 -19.90 -9.74
N ASN A 125 -0.12 -20.38 -8.69
CA ASN A 125 -0.95 -21.58 -8.71
C ASN A 125 -2.29 -21.30 -9.40
N VAL A 126 -2.58 -22.05 -10.46
CA VAL A 126 -3.81 -21.91 -11.26
C VAL A 126 -5.10 -22.16 -10.47
N SER A 127 -5.06 -22.85 -9.33
CA SER A 127 -6.23 -23.01 -8.43
C SER A 127 -6.75 -21.67 -7.92
N PHE A 128 -5.95 -20.60 -7.95
CA PHE A 128 -6.43 -19.24 -7.71
C PHE A 128 -7.55 -18.83 -8.65
N ARG A 129 -7.55 -19.30 -9.92
CA ARG A 129 -8.65 -19.04 -10.86
C ARG A 129 -9.95 -19.67 -10.39
N LYS A 130 -9.88 -20.89 -9.84
CA LYS A 130 -11.03 -21.58 -9.26
C LYS A 130 -11.53 -20.80 -8.04
N TRP A 131 -10.63 -20.37 -7.15
CA TRP A 131 -10.98 -19.53 -6.01
C TRP A 131 -11.66 -18.22 -6.42
N TYR A 132 -11.11 -17.54 -7.43
CA TYR A 132 -11.66 -16.29 -7.92
C TYR A 132 -13.04 -16.48 -8.56
N GLN A 133 -13.23 -17.57 -9.31
CA GLN A 133 -14.55 -17.92 -9.85
C GLN A 133 -15.60 -18.12 -8.74
N LEU A 134 -15.24 -18.83 -7.65
CA LEU A 134 -16.14 -18.99 -6.49
C LEU A 134 -16.50 -17.64 -5.87
N LEU A 135 -15.52 -16.73 -5.78
CA LEU A 135 -15.74 -15.36 -5.33
C LEU A 135 -16.73 -14.63 -6.25
N GLU A 136 -16.50 -14.63 -7.56
CA GLU A 136 -17.35 -13.93 -8.54
C GLU A 136 -18.81 -14.39 -8.52
N GLU A 137 -19.02 -15.71 -8.44
CA GLU A 137 -20.33 -16.36 -8.41
C GLU A 137 -21.11 -15.99 -7.13
N ARG A 138 -20.43 -15.92 -5.98
CA ARG A 138 -21.07 -15.79 -4.66
C ARG A 138 -21.13 -14.35 -4.14
N THR A 139 -20.31 -13.44 -4.68
CA THR A 139 -20.15 -12.06 -4.19
C THR A 139 -21.47 -11.30 -4.11
N THR A 140 -22.35 -11.42 -5.10
CA THR A 140 -23.64 -10.68 -5.08
C THR A 140 -24.50 -11.08 -3.88
N GLY A 141 -24.56 -12.37 -3.54
CA GLY A 141 -25.29 -12.87 -2.38
C GLY A 141 -24.63 -12.41 -1.08
N LEU A 142 -23.30 -12.54 -0.98
CA LEU A 142 -22.54 -12.11 0.20
C LEU A 142 -22.72 -10.62 0.50
N LEU A 143 -22.64 -9.77 -0.53
CA LEU A 143 -22.81 -8.33 -0.34
C LEU A 143 -24.23 -7.98 0.11
N ARG A 144 -25.26 -8.66 -0.41
CA ARG A 144 -26.65 -8.44 0.07
C ARG A 144 -26.85 -8.90 1.51
N GLU A 145 -26.20 -9.98 1.92
CA GLU A 145 -26.31 -10.51 3.29
C GLU A 145 -25.58 -9.65 4.32
N CYS A 146 -24.39 -9.16 3.98
CA CYS A 146 -23.50 -8.51 4.93
C CYS A 146 -23.57 -6.97 4.90
N LEU A 147 -24.10 -6.35 3.84
CA LEU A 147 -24.26 -4.90 3.80
C LEU A 147 -25.61 -4.48 4.40
N PRO A 148 -25.68 -3.31 5.08
CA PRO A 148 -26.95 -2.79 5.55
C PRO A 148 -27.86 -2.47 4.36
N GLU A 149 -29.16 -2.75 4.49
CA GLU A 149 -30.16 -2.56 3.43
C GLU A 149 -30.18 -1.14 2.84
N THR A 150 -29.77 -0.14 3.62
CA THR A 150 -29.63 1.25 3.17
C THR A 150 -28.63 1.45 2.03
N VAL A 151 -27.69 0.51 1.85
CA VAL A 151 -26.67 0.58 0.80
C VAL A 151 -27.20 0.00 -0.53
N PRO A 152 -27.72 -1.24 -0.62
CA PRO A 152 -28.31 -1.75 -1.85
C PRO A 152 -29.54 -0.95 -2.32
N SER A 153 -30.32 -0.37 -1.40
CA SER A 153 -31.50 0.44 -1.71
C SER A 153 -31.21 1.93 -1.94
N PHE A 154 -29.95 2.36 -1.84
CA PHE A 154 -29.58 3.76 -1.91
C PHE A 154 -30.01 4.39 -3.24
N GLY A 155 -30.71 5.53 -3.20
CA GLY A 155 -31.11 6.27 -4.40
C GLY A 155 -32.12 5.55 -5.29
N SER A 156 -32.78 4.48 -4.80
CA SER A 156 -33.76 3.70 -5.57
C SER A 156 -35.10 4.43 -5.71
N GLU A 157 -35.18 5.40 -6.60
CA GLU A 157 -36.41 5.72 -7.34
C GLU A 157 -36.19 5.37 -8.82
N SER A 158 -37.13 4.62 -9.41
CA SER A 158 -37.21 4.10 -10.81
C SER A 158 -36.36 2.85 -11.15
N SER A 159 -36.94 1.65 -11.32
CA SER A 159 -37.60 1.14 -12.55
C SER A 159 -36.89 1.47 -13.87
N GLY A 160 -35.65 1.00 -14.04
CA GLY A 160 -34.94 0.99 -15.32
C GLY A 160 -33.72 0.06 -15.33
N ASP A 161 -33.25 -0.33 -16.52
CA ASP A 161 -32.13 -1.24 -16.84
C ASP A 161 -30.72 -0.66 -16.51
N GLY A 162 -30.66 0.26 -15.53
CA GLY A 162 -29.45 1.00 -15.15
C GLY A 162 -28.57 0.27 -14.15
N ALA A 163 -27.32 0.70 -14.00
CA ALA A 163 -26.42 0.17 -12.97
C ALA A 163 -26.94 0.53 -11.57
N THR A 164 -26.73 -0.36 -10.61
CA THR A 164 -27.11 -0.18 -9.21
C THR A 164 -25.91 0.16 -8.33
N ALA A 165 -26.16 0.63 -7.09
CA ALA A 165 -25.11 0.79 -6.08
C ALA A 165 -24.30 -0.50 -5.89
N LEU A 166 -24.99 -1.65 -5.90
CA LEU A 166 -24.38 -2.96 -5.73
C LEU A 166 -23.44 -3.32 -6.89
N ASP A 167 -23.77 -2.94 -8.13
CA ASP A 167 -22.92 -3.18 -9.29
C ASP A 167 -21.61 -2.40 -9.21
N GLU A 168 -21.66 -1.14 -8.74
CA GLU A 168 -20.45 -0.35 -8.48
C GLU A 168 -19.59 -0.95 -7.37
N ILE A 169 -20.19 -1.21 -6.21
CA ILE A 169 -19.50 -1.76 -5.04
C ILE A 169 -18.86 -3.11 -5.38
N LYS A 170 -19.58 -3.97 -6.11
CA LYS A 170 -19.11 -5.30 -6.52
C LYS A 170 -17.84 -5.21 -7.37
N ALA A 171 -17.73 -4.23 -8.26
CA ALA A 171 -16.56 -4.07 -9.11
C ALA A 171 -15.28 -3.78 -8.29
N TYR A 172 -15.37 -2.84 -7.34
CA TYR A 172 -14.23 -2.53 -6.47
C TYR A 172 -13.88 -3.69 -5.52
N PHE A 173 -14.89 -4.38 -5.01
CA PHE A 173 -14.69 -5.54 -4.14
C PHE A 173 -13.96 -6.68 -4.86
N LEU A 174 -14.42 -7.08 -6.06
CA LEU A 174 -13.77 -8.13 -6.85
C LEU A 174 -12.36 -7.73 -7.30
N GLY A 175 -12.15 -6.46 -7.64
CA GLY A 175 -10.83 -5.91 -7.95
C GLY A 175 -9.85 -5.95 -6.77
N GLY A 176 -10.35 -6.16 -5.55
CA GLY A 176 -9.58 -6.15 -4.30
C GLY A 176 -8.70 -7.37 -4.04
N PHE A 177 -8.82 -8.47 -4.79
CA PHE A 177 -8.18 -9.75 -4.41
C PHE A 177 -7.11 -10.27 -5.36
N GLY A 178 -6.69 -9.49 -6.35
CA GLY A 178 -5.68 -9.89 -7.35
C GLY A 178 -6.26 -10.15 -8.73
N SER A 179 -5.42 -10.56 -9.67
CA SER A 179 -5.81 -10.90 -11.05
C SER A 179 -5.82 -12.41 -11.26
N ALA A 180 -6.99 -13.01 -11.49
CA ALA A 180 -7.10 -14.43 -11.82
C ALA A 180 -6.39 -14.79 -13.14
N GLN A 181 -6.32 -13.84 -14.08
CA GLN A 181 -5.65 -14.07 -15.35
C GLN A 181 -4.13 -14.15 -15.18
N ARG A 182 -3.55 -13.16 -14.48
CA ARG A 182 -2.11 -13.00 -14.30
C ARG A 182 -1.55 -13.77 -13.10
N LEU A 183 -2.41 -14.22 -12.20
CA LEU A 183 -2.04 -14.89 -10.93
C LEU A 183 -1.15 -13.99 -10.06
N ASP A 184 -1.47 -12.70 -10.04
CA ASP A 184 -0.73 -11.67 -9.32
C ASP A 184 -1.62 -10.89 -8.35
N TYR A 185 -0.97 -10.24 -7.38
CA TYR A 185 -1.57 -9.29 -6.44
C TYR A 185 -0.60 -8.14 -6.19
N GLY A 186 -1.12 -6.94 -5.95
CA GLY A 186 -0.30 -5.77 -5.66
C GLY A 186 -1.12 -4.56 -5.23
N THR A 187 -0.45 -3.41 -5.12
CA THR A 187 -1.01 -2.18 -4.54
C THR A 187 -2.21 -1.61 -5.30
N GLY A 188 -2.37 -1.91 -6.60
CA GLY A 188 -3.58 -1.56 -7.35
C GLY A 188 -4.82 -2.33 -6.89
N HIS A 189 -4.66 -3.58 -6.46
CA HIS A 189 -5.74 -4.39 -5.88
C HIS A 189 -6.06 -3.92 -4.46
N GLU A 190 -5.04 -3.64 -3.65
CA GLU A 190 -5.21 -3.03 -2.33
C GLU A 190 -5.98 -1.71 -2.42
N LEU A 191 -5.66 -0.87 -3.41
CA LEU A 191 -6.38 0.37 -3.71
C LEU A 191 -7.85 0.12 -4.09
N SER A 192 -8.14 -0.95 -4.85
CA SER A 192 -9.52 -1.33 -5.18
C SER A 192 -10.31 -1.71 -3.92
N PHE A 193 -9.71 -2.42 -2.97
CA PHE A 193 -10.37 -2.75 -1.71
C PHE A 193 -10.58 -1.51 -0.83
N LEU A 194 -9.62 -0.58 -0.82
CA LEU A 194 -9.79 0.72 -0.17
C LEU A 194 -10.96 1.51 -0.78
N ALA A 195 -11.09 1.51 -2.12
CA ALA A 195 -12.22 2.13 -2.81
C ALA A 195 -13.55 1.44 -2.47
N PHE A 196 -13.58 0.11 -2.35
CA PHE A 196 -14.75 -0.61 -1.86
C PHE A 196 -15.22 -0.09 -0.49
N LEU A 197 -14.31 0.06 0.48
CA LEU A 197 -14.65 0.65 1.79
C LEU A 197 -15.07 2.11 1.69
N GLY A 198 -14.46 2.88 0.79
CA GLY A 198 -14.85 4.25 0.50
C GLY A 198 -16.26 4.34 -0.10
N CYS A 199 -16.66 3.43 -0.98
CA CYS A 199 -18.04 3.34 -1.48
C CYS A 199 -19.03 3.11 -0.32
N LEU A 200 -18.72 2.17 0.58
CA LEU A 200 -19.55 1.90 1.75
C LEU A 200 -19.64 3.12 2.67
N TRP A 201 -18.54 3.85 2.85
CA TRP A 201 -18.54 5.12 3.58
C TRP A 201 -19.46 6.15 2.92
N LYS A 202 -19.29 6.41 1.62
CA LYS A 202 -20.08 7.40 0.86
C LYS A 202 -21.58 7.08 0.91
N LEU A 203 -21.95 5.81 0.93
CA LEU A 203 -23.34 5.36 1.00
C LEU A 203 -23.87 5.23 2.44
N GLY A 204 -23.06 5.60 3.43
CA GLY A 204 -23.48 5.65 4.83
C GLY A 204 -23.68 4.27 5.47
N ALA A 205 -22.87 3.28 5.11
CA ALA A 205 -22.92 1.93 5.69
C ALA A 205 -22.53 1.90 7.17
N PHE A 206 -21.76 2.89 7.63
CA PHE A 206 -21.06 2.90 8.92
C PHE A 206 -21.67 3.93 9.91
N LYS A 207 -22.98 3.87 10.14
CA LYS A 207 -23.72 4.84 11.01
C LYS A 207 -23.90 4.38 12.47
N ASP A 208 -23.31 3.25 12.83
CA ASP A 208 -23.54 2.53 14.09
C ASP A 208 -22.42 2.71 15.13
N ALA A 209 -21.46 3.60 14.88
CA ALA A 209 -20.49 4.07 15.86
C ALA A 209 -20.21 5.57 15.70
N GLN A 210 -19.52 6.17 16.68
CA GLN A 210 -19.27 7.61 16.67
C GLN A 210 -18.35 8.01 15.49
N PRO A 211 -18.73 9.02 14.69
CA PRO A 211 -17.84 9.59 13.68
C PRO A 211 -16.66 10.30 14.35
N ASN A 212 -15.66 10.69 13.56
CA ASN A 212 -14.45 11.40 14.00
C ASN A 212 -13.44 10.55 14.78
N GLY A 213 -13.36 9.28 14.45
CA GLY A 213 -12.22 8.42 14.74
C GLY A 213 -12.59 7.03 15.25
N GLU A 214 -13.75 6.84 15.87
CA GLU A 214 -14.12 5.53 16.40
C GLU A 214 -14.47 4.56 15.28
N ILE A 215 -15.41 4.95 14.42
CA ILE A 215 -15.82 4.12 13.28
C ILE A 215 -14.67 3.92 12.27
N GLU A 216 -13.83 4.93 12.05
CA GLU A 216 -12.66 4.82 11.18
C GLU A 216 -11.65 3.80 11.71
N ARG A 217 -11.45 3.70 13.03
CA ARG A 217 -10.61 2.65 13.63
C ARG A 217 -11.22 1.27 13.47
N ASN A 218 -12.54 1.15 13.60
CA ASN A 218 -13.23 -0.10 13.32
C ASN A 218 -13.02 -0.51 11.84
N ILE A 219 -13.06 0.43 10.89
CA ILE A 219 -12.79 0.14 9.47
C ILE A 219 -11.34 -0.34 9.29
N VAL A 220 -10.34 0.35 9.85
CA VAL A 220 -8.93 -0.02 9.68
C VAL A 220 -8.59 -1.35 10.37
N LEU A 221 -8.86 -1.47 11.67
CA LEU A 221 -8.47 -2.64 12.46
C LEU A 221 -9.46 -3.80 12.33
N GLY A 222 -10.74 -3.50 12.14
CA GLY A 222 -11.80 -4.50 12.06
C GLY A 222 -12.10 -4.98 10.65
N VAL A 223 -11.73 -4.27 9.59
CA VAL A 223 -11.96 -4.70 8.19
C VAL A 223 -10.66 -4.78 7.39
N PHE A 224 -9.89 -3.70 7.35
CA PHE A 224 -8.70 -3.63 6.48
C PHE A 224 -7.59 -4.59 6.94
N GLU A 225 -7.31 -4.68 8.24
CA GLU A 225 -6.34 -5.64 8.78
C GLU A 225 -6.78 -7.11 8.53
N PRO A 226 -8.03 -7.53 8.82
CA PRO A 226 -8.51 -8.86 8.43
C PRO A 226 -8.43 -9.13 6.92
N TYR A 227 -8.72 -8.14 6.07
CA TYR A 227 -8.55 -8.26 4.63
C TYR A 227 -7.09 -8.56 4.24
N LEU A 228 -6.12 -7.87 4.84
CA LEU A 228 -4.70 -8.14 4.62
C LEU A 228 -4.32 -9.58 5.01
N ARG A 229 -4.93 -10.15 6.06
CA ARG A 229 -4.71 -11.56 6.42
C ARG A 229 -5.24 -12.53 5.36
N VAL A 230 -6.43 -12.26 4.83
CA VAL A 230 -6.98 -13.04 3.71
C VAL A 230 -6.04 -12.97 2.50
N VAL A 231 -5.60 -11.77 2.13
CA VAL A 231 -4.67 -11.56 1.01
C VAL A 231 -3.34 -12.29 1.24
N ARG A 232 -2.73 -12.19 2.42
CA ARG A 232 -1.50 -12.92 2.76
C ARG A 232 -1.69 -14.43 2.65
N ARG A 233 -2.84 -14.95 3.10
CA ARG A 233 -3.19 -16.37 2.94
C ARG A 233 -3.33 -16.75 1.46
N LEU A 234 -3.93 -15.90 0.62
CA LEU A 234 -4.01 -16.12 -0.83
C LEU A 234 -2.62 -16.13 -1.49
N ILE A 235 -1.78 -15.15 -1.17
CA ILE A 235 -0.40 -15.05 -1.69
C ILE A 235 0.39 -16.31 -1.32
N LEU A 236 0.34 -16.75 -0.07
CA LEU A 236 1.07 -17.96 0.37
C LEU A 236 0.49 -19.24 -0.23
N THR A 237 -0.84 -19.40 -0.22
CA THR A 237 -1.51 -20.63 -0.68
C THR A 237 -1.36 -20.83 -2.18
N TYR A 238 -1.51 -19.75 -2.95
CA TYR A 238 -1.46 -19.81 -4.41
C TYR A 238 -0.17 -19.27 -5.01
N THR A 239 0.82 -18.90 -4.19
CA THR A 239 2.11 -18.38 -4.66
C THR A 239 1.94 -17.22 -5.65
N LEU A 240 1.06 -16.27 -5.31
CA LEU A 240 0.73 -15.15 -6.21
C LEU A 240 1.96 -14.27 -6.44
N GLU A 241 2.11 -13.80 -7.67
CA GLU A 241 3.22 -12.93 -8.06
C GLU A 241 2.98 -11.47 -7.66
N PRO A 242 4.03 -10.69 -7.39
CA PRO A 242 3.91 -9.25 -7.18
C PRO A 242 3.45 -8.54 -8.47
N ALA A 243 2.29 -7.89 -8.43
CA ALA A 243 1.77 -7.11 -9.54
C ALA A 243 2.50 -5.75 -9.65
N GLY A 244 2.89 -5.36 -10.86
CA GLY A 244 3.56 -4.07 -11.10
C GLY A 244 5.02 -4.03 -10.63
N SER A 245 5.70 -5.18 -10.61
CA SER A 245 7.02 -5.41 -10.02
C SER A 245 8.03 -4.27 -10.25
N HIS A 246 8.29 -3.50 -9.18
CA HIS A 246 9.50 -2.68 -9.05
C HIS A 246 10.68 -3.52 -8.52
N GLY A 247 10.46 -4.79 -8.16
CA GLY A 247 11.44 -5.62 -7.49
C GLY A 247 11.92 -4.94 -6.20
N VAL A 248 13.23 -4.95 -5.98
CA VAL A 248 13.87 -4.28 -4.83
C VAL A 248 13.69 -2.76 -4.79
N TRP A 249 13.16 -2.14 -5.86
CA TRP A 249 12.91 -0.71 -5.96
C TRP A 249 11.50 -0.29 -5.53
N GLY A 250 10.67 -1.24 -5.09
CA GLY A 250 9.37 -0.97 -4.46
C GLY A 250 9.49 -0.88 -2.94
N LEU A 251 8.50 -0.25 -2.29
CA LEU A 251 8.40 -0.27 -0.82
C LEU A 251 8.24 -1.71 -0.31
N ASP A 252 7.32 -2.44 -0.93
CA ASP A 252 6.90 -3.81 -0.62
C ASP A 252 6.33 -4.40 -1.91
N ASP A 253 6.34 -5.73 -2.02
CA ASP A 253 5.90 -6.44 -3.23
C ASP A 253 4.38 -6.35 -3.45
N HIS A 254 3.60 -6.24 -2.38
CA HIS A 254 2.15 -6.44 -2.41
C HIS A 254 1.35 -5.28 -1.80
N SER A 255 1.86 -4.63 -0.74
CA SER A 255 1.06 -3.74 0.11
C SER A 255 1.69 -2.37 0.36
N PHE A 256 0.84 -1.36 0.59
CA PHE A 256 1.24 0.00 0.94
C PHE A 256 0.48 0.54 2.15
N GLN A 257 -0.85 0.38 2.20
CA GLN A 257 -1.72 0.86 3.28
C GLN A 257 -1.29 0.46 4.71
N PRO A 258 -0.84 -0.78 5.02
CA PRO A 258 -0.40 -1.12 6.37
C PRO A 258 0.80 -0.27 6.85
N TYR A 259 1.65 0.21 5.95
CA TYR A 259 2.75 1.10 6.30
C TYR A 259 2.27 2.51 6.66
N ILE A 260 1.23 3.01 5.98
CA ILE A 260 0.57 4.27 6.34
C ILE A 260 -0.07 4.15 7.73
N TYR A 261 -1.01 3.23 7.89
CA TYR A 261 -1.78 3.12 9.14
C TYR A 261 -0.92 2.65 10.32
N GLY A 262 0.02 1.75 10.07
CA GLY A 262 0.94 1.24 11.08
C GLY A 262 1.95 2.27 11.58
N SER A 263 2.44 3.15 10.70
CA SER A 263 3.27 4.28 11.14
C SER A 263 2.46 5.31 11.92
N ALA A 264 1.19 5.53 11.56
CA ALA A 264 0.27 6.40 12.31
C ALA A 264 0.05 5.90 13.75
N GLN A 265 -0.08 4.59 13.98
CA GLN A 265 -0.22 4.00 15.33
C GLN A 265 0.94 4.37 16.27
N LEU A 266 2.10 4.75 15.74
CA LEU A 266 3.35 4.97 16.47
C LEU A 266 3.74 6.45 16.58
N THR A 267 2.99 7.36 15.96
CA THR A 267 3.25 8.81 16.05
C THR A 267 2.96 9.32 17.46
N ARG A 268 3.45 10.53 17.78
CA ARG A 268 3.09 11.18 19.06
C ARG A 268 1.56 11.34 19.17
N ALA A 269 1.06 11.32 20.40
CA ALA A 269 -0.37 11.50 20.64
C ALA A 269 -0.82 12.93 20.32
N ILE A 270 -2.07 13.05 19.85
CA ILE A 270 -2.73 14.31 19.48
C ILE A 270 -4.04 14.50 20.23
N THR A 271 -4.52 15.73 20.36
CA THR A 271 -5.93 16.01 20.70
C THR A 271 -6.83 15.88 19.47
N ASP A 272 -8.14 15.91 19.66
CA ASP A 272 -9.09 15.71 18.54
C ASP A 272 -9.14 16.88 17.55
N ASP A 273 -8.67 18.06 17.93
CA ASP A 273 -8.53 19.26 17.12
C ASP A 273 -7.12 19.44 16.50
N GLU A 274 -6.16 18.61 16.89
CA GLU A 274 -4.78 18.73 16.44
C GLU A 274 -4.55 17.95 15.11
N PRO A 275 -3.77 18.48 14.15
CA PRO A 275 -3.44 17.78 12.92
C PRO A 275 -2.51 16.58 13.15
N MET A 276 -2.33 15.77 12.10
CA MET A 276 -1.34 14.70 12.12
C MET A 276 0.06 15.24 12.46
N PRO A 277 0.81 14.60 13.38
CA PRO A 277 2.16 15.00 13.69
C PRO A 277 3.08 14.92 12.48
N LEU A 278 3.86 15.97 12.23
CA LEU A 278 4.85 15.95 11.16
C LEU A 278 6.11 15.16 11.54
N GLU A 279 6.40 15.08 12.85
CA GLU A 279 7.58 14.46 13.46
C GLU A 279 7.25 13.96 14.87
N GLY A 280 8.16 13.18 15.45
CA GLY A 280 8.04 12.60 16.78
C GLY A 280 7.37 11.23 16.80
N SER A 281 7.46 10.56 17.94
CA SER A 281 6.88 9.24 18.19
C SER A 281 6.17 9.23 19.53
N LEU A 282 5.26 8.28 19.74
CA LEU A 282 4.66 8.06 21.05
C LEU A 282 5.74 7.72 22.09
N PHE A 283 5.50 8.09 23.35
CA PHE A 283 6.36 7.66 24.45
C PHE A 283 6.44 6.13 24.48
N ARG A 284 7.66 5.58 24.48
CA ARG A 284 7.97 4.14 24.38
C ARG A 284 7.54 3.44 23.09
N ALA A 285 7.25 4.18 22.02
CA ALA A 285 7.15 3.56 20.70
C ALA A 285 8.47 2.86 20.33
N PRO A 286 8.43 1.75 19.56
CA PRO A 286 9.61 1.17 18.95
C PRO A 286 10.43 2.23 18.21
N LYS A 287 11.75 2.12 18.22
CA LYS A 287 12.57 2.92 17.31
C LYS A 287 12.40 2.39 15.88
N PRO A 288 12.39 3.25 14.85
CA PRO A 288 12.29 2.80 13.45
C PRO A 288 13.33 1.73 13.07
N GLY A 289 14.57 1.85 13.57
CA GLY A 289 15.63 0.87 13.33
C GLY A 289 15.36 -0.55 13.89
N LEU A 290 14.28 -0.78 14.65
CA LEU A 290 13.88 -2.12 15.09
C LEU A 290 13.18 -2.94 14.00
N VAL A 291 12.73 -2.33 12.90
CA VAL A 291 12.07 -3.05 11.79
C VAL A 291 13.00 -4.09 11.12
N VAL A 292 14.33 -3.94 11.27
CA VAL A 292 15.30 -4.89 10.71
C VAL A 292 15.67 -6.02 11.68
N LYS A 293 15.03 -6.08 12.86
CA LYS A 293 15.29 -7.08 13.90
C LYS A 293 14.16 -8.11 13.91
N ALA A 294 14.38 -9.25 13.27
CA ALA A 294 13.36 -10.27 13.04
C ALA A 294 12.60 -10.69 14.31
N ASP A 295 13.30 -10.94 15.42
CA ASP A 295 12.66 -11.32 16.69
C ASP A 295 11.71 -10.24 17.22
N TYR A 296 12.13 -8.97 17.14
CA TYR A 296 11.29 -7.85 17.55
C TYR A 296 10.08 -7.69 16.63
N VAL A 297 10.28 -7.86 15.32
CA VAL A 297 9.19 -7.83 14.33
C VAL A 297 8.17 -8.93 14.63
N GLU A 298 8.61 -10.14 14.97
CA GLU A 298 7.71 -11.27 15.27
C GLU A 298 6.85 -11.04 16.52
N GLU A 299 7.37 -10.32 17.51
CA GLU A 299 6.59 -9.88 18.66
C GLU A 299 5.61 -8.76 18.30
N GLU A 300 6.09 -7.73 17.58
CA GLU A 300 5.34 -6.50 17.34
C GLU A 300 4.32 -6.62 16.19
N ARG A 301 4.49 -7.57 15.28
CA ARG A 301 3.58 -7.81 14.14
C ARG A 301 2.14 -8.14 14.57
N LYS A 302 1.96 -8.59 15.82
CA LYS A 302 0.65 -8.91 16.41
C LYS A 302 -0.07 -7.66 16.94
N ARG A 303 0.61 -6.52 17.04
CA ARG A 303 0.11 -5.28 17.65
C ARG A 303 0.06 -4.11 16.67
N ASN A 304 0.98 -4.06 15.71
CA ASN A 304 1.14 -2.91 14.82
C ASN A 304 1.10 -3.31 13.33
N MET A 305 0.36 -2.56 12.50
CA MET A 305 0.18 -2.88 11.07
C MET A 305 1.48 -2.76 10.25
N TYR A 306 2.39 -1.86 10.61
CA TYR A 306 3.68 -1.69 9.93
C TYR A 306 4.54 -2.93 10.16
N PHE A 307 4.68 -3.32 11.43
CA PHE A 307 5.39 -4.54 11.80
C PHE A 307 4.69 -5.80 11.29
N SER A 308 3.36 -5.79 11.16
CA SER A 308 2.56 -6.85 10.51
C SER A 308 2.98 -7.06 9.05
N ALA A 309 3.17 -5.98 8.28
CA ALA A 309 3.66 -6.04 6.92
C ALA A 309 5.14 -6.47 6.82
N ILE A 310 6.01 -5.93 7.67
CA ILE A 310 7.44 -6.36 7.74
C ILE A 310 7.55 -7.84 8.11
N GLY A 311 6.73 -8.33 9.04
CA GLY A 311 6.68 -9.74 9.41
C GLY A 311 6.33 -10.62 8.21
N PHE A 312 5.37 -10.18 7.38
CA PHE A 312 5.03 -10.89 6.16
C PHE A 312 6.17 -10.91 5.13
N ILE A 313 6.94 -9.81 5.01
CA ILE A 313 8.18 -9.81 4.20
C ILE A 313 9.14 -10.89 4.69
N ASN A 314 9.36 -11.02 6.00
CA ASN A 314 10.27 -12.02 6.56
C ASN A 314 9.77 -13.46 6.33
N ASP A 315 8.45 -13.65 6.25
CA ASP A 315 7.86 -14.95 5.94
C ASP A 315 8.23 -15.37 4.50
N VAL A 316 8.12 -14.46 3.52
CA VAL A 316 8.25 -14.75 2.08
C VAL A 316 9.65 -14.54 1.49
N LYS A 317 10.44 -13.60 2.04
CA LYS A 317 11.81 -13.31 1.58
C LYS A 317 12.84 -13.91 2.53
N LYS A 318 14.01 -14.25 1.98
CA LYS A 318 15.15 -14.78 2.74
C LYS A 318 16.39 -13.96 2.44
N GLY A 319 17.35 -14.01 3.36
CA GLY A 319 18.58 -13.22 3.29
C GLY A 319 18.51 -11.94 4.13
N PRO A 320 19.56 -11.12 4.09
CA PRO A 320 19.60 -9.86 4.83
C PRO A 320 18.54 -8.87 4.36
N PHE A 321 17.87 -8.21 5.31
CA PHE A 321 16.75 -7.29 5.03
C PHE A 321 17.12 -6.15 4.06
N TRP A 322 18.35 -5.62 4.16
CA TRP A 322 18.84 -4.54 3.30
C TRP A 322 19.05 -4.96 1.84
N GLU A 323 19.19 -6.26 1.54
CA GLU A 323 19.34 -6.77 0.17
C GLU A 323 17.98 -6.85 -0.54
N HIS A 324 16.96 -7.33 0.15
CA HIS A 324 15.66 -7.62 -0.47
C HIS A 324 14.60 -6.54 -0.23
N SER A 325 14.85 -5.61 0.70
CA SER A 325 13.96 -4.51 1.08
C SER A 325 14.74 -3.21 1.38
N PRO A 326 15.57 -2.72 0.43
CA PRO A 326 16.48 -1.58 0.68
C PRO A 326 15.73 -0.27 1.02
N ILE A 327 14.57 0.01 0.40
CA ILE A 327 13.81 1.23 0.70
C ILE A 327 13.31 1.23 2.14
N LEU A 328 12.75 0.12 2.62
CA LEU A 328 12.33 -0.02 4.02
C LEU A 328 13.53 0.03 4.98
N PHE A 329 14.67 -0.52 4.57
CA PHE A 329 15.92 -0.41 5.33
C PHE A 329 16.36 1.05 5.47
N ASP A 330 16.34 1.84 4.40
CA ASP A 330 16.67 3.27 4.44
C ASP A 330 15.68 4.05 5.31
N ILE A 331 14.38 3.78 5.19
CA ILE A 331 13.34 4.40 6.03
C ILE A 331 13.58 4.09 7.52
N SER A 332 14.10 2.91 7.86
CA SER A 332 14.42 2.54 9.24
C SER A 332 15.50 3.45 9.87
N GLY A 333 16.28 4.15 9.05
CA GLY A 333 17.29 5.14 9.46
C GLY A 333 16.75 6.53 9.79
N VAL A 334 15.46 6.80 9.57
CA VAL A 334 14.84 8.12 9.84
C VAL A 334 14.84 8.41 11.35
N LYS A 335 15.48 9.52 11.74
CA LYS A 335 15.69 9.89 13.16
C LYS A 335 14.57 10.75 13.76
N ASP A 336 13.81 11.44 12.91
CA ASP A 336 12.74 12.37 13.32
C ASP A 336 11.48 11.64 13.83
N GLY A 337 11.51 10.31 13.94
CA GLY A 337 10.44 9.48 14.50
C GLY A 337 9.33 9.12 13.52
N TRP A 338 8.31 8.43 14.04
CA TRP A 338 7.24 7.84 13.23
C TRP A 338 6.34 8.87 12.55
N GLY A 339 6.19 10.09 13.10
CA GLY A 339 5.47 11.19 12.43
C GLY A 339 6.09 11.53 11.08
N LYS A 340 7.43 11.56 11.01
CA LYS A 340 8.17 11.82 9.77
C LYS A 340 8.00 10.68 8.77
N ILE A 341 8.07 9.44 9.27
CA ILE A 341 7.85 8.24 8.47
C ILE A 341 6.43 8.23 7.90
N ASN A 342 5.40 8.47 8.72
CA ASN A 342 4.00 8.50 8.28
C ASN A 342 3.76 9.55 7.18
N LYS A 343 4.27 10.77 7.38
CA LYS A 343 4.25 11.82 6.36
C LYS A 343 4.94 11.38 5.07
N GLY A 344 6.08 10.71 5.18
CA GLY A 344 6.80 10.12 4.05
C GLY A 344 5.98 9.04 3.33
N MET A 345 5.34 8.14 4.08
CA MET A 345 4.49 7.07 3.53
C MET A 345 3.32 7.64 2.72
N ILE A 346 2.64 8.67 3.22
CA ILE A 346 1.54 9.32 2.47
C ILE A 346 2.05 9.93 1.15
N LYS A 347 3.20 10.62 1.19
CA LYS A 347 3.79 11.20 -0.03
C LYS A 347 4.21 10.13 -1.03
N MET A 348 4.81 9.05 -0.53
CA MET A 348 5.26 7.94 -1.35
C MET A 348 4.09 7.15 -1.93
N PHE A 349 2.97 6.99 -1.21
CA PHE A 349 1.74 6.41 -1.74
C PHE A 349 1.23 7.20 -2.95
N ASN A 350 1.23 8.54 -2.85
CA ASN A 350 0.83 9.38 -3.96
C ASN A 350 1.75 9.20 -5.19
N ALA A 351 3.07 9.11 -4.98
CA ALA A 351 4.04 9.02 -6.06
C ALA A 351 4.11 7.62 -6.70
N GLU A 352 4.11 6.57 -5.88
CA GLU A 352 4.38 5.19 -6.30
C GLU A 352 3.12 4.36 -6.54
N VAL A 353 1.97 4.77 -6.01
CA VAL A 353 0.68 4.12 -6.28
C VAL A 353 -0.16 5.02 -7.20
N LEU A 354 -0.64 6.16 -6.70
CA LEU A 354 -1.64 6.97 -7.43
C LEU A 354 -1.10 7.61 -8.71
N SER A 355 0.17 8.01 -8.74
CA SER A 355 0.80 8.65 -9.90
C SER A 355 1.49 7.64 -10.84
N LYS A 356 1.30 6.34 -10.62
CA LYS A 356 2.06 5.29 -11.32
C LYS A 356 1.17 4.51 -12.28
N PHE A 357 1.29 4.78 -13.58
CA PHE A 357 0.44 4.17 -14.62
C PHE A 357 0.29 2.64 -14.50
N PRO A 358 1.36 1.83 -14.39
CA PRO A 358 1.22 0.38 -14.28
C PRO A 358 0.35 -0.09 -13.10
N VAL A 359 0.28 0.71 -12.03
CA VAL A 359 -0.47 0.41 -10.81
C VAL A 359 -1.94 0.82 -10.97
N VAL A 360 -2.21 2.05 -11.43
CA VAL A 360 -3.59 2.59 -11.49
C VAL A 360 -4.33 2.29 -12.80
N GLN A 361 -3.67 1.79 -13.85
CA GLN A 361 -4.31 1.48 -15.14
C GLN A 361 -5.53 0.54 -15.03
N HIS A 362 -5.59 -0.29 -13.98
CA HIS A 362 -6.69 -1.22 -13.75
C HIS A 362 -7.75 -0.70 -12.78
N PHE A 363 -7.58 0.50 -12.20
CA PHE A 363 -8.58 1.10 -11.34
C PHE A 363 -9.80 1.54 -12.18
N PRO A 364 -11.00 0.97 -11.94
CA PRO A 364 -12.18 1.35 -12.68
C PRO A 364 -12.84 2.61 -12.08
N PHE A 365 -13.59 3.35 -12.89
CA PHE A 365 -14.25 4.58 -12.49
C PHE A 365 -15.77 4.46 -12.68
N GLY A 366 -16.50 4.71 -11.60
CA GLY A 366 -17.98 4.76 -11.57
C GLY A 366 -18.46 6.13 -11.13
N SER A 367 -19.69 6.22 -10.61
CA SER A 367 -20.21 7.47 -10.07
C SER A 367 -19.64 7.78 -8.67
N LEU A 368 -19.35 6.75 -7.86
CA LEU A 368 -18.83 6.91 -6.50
C LEU A 368 -17.37 7.33 -6.47
N PHE A 369 -16.55 6.88 -7.42
CA PHE A 369 -15.20 7.38 -7.67
C PHE A 369 -15.13 7.89 -9.10
N SER A 370 -15.54 9.15 -9.27
CA SER A 370 -15.79 9.74 -10.58
C SER A 370 -14.52 10.21 -11.30
N TRP A 371 -14.45 9.91 -12.59
CA TRP A 371 -13.43 10.41 -13.53
C TRP A 371 -13.60 11.90 -13.88
N GLU A 372 -14.70 12.51 -13.44
CA GLU A 372 -14.93 13.94 -13.63
C GLU A 372 -13.84 14.76 -12.97
N ARG A 373 -13.49 15.88 -13.62
CA ARG A 373 -12.55 16.84 -13.06
C ARG A 373 -13.09 17.41 -11.76
N ASP A 374 -12.24 17.46 -10.75
CA ASP A 374 -12.49 18.18 -9.52
C ASP A 374 -12.33 19.69 -9.77
N PRO A 375 -13.37 20.52 -9.58
CA PRO A 375 -13.29 21.97 -9.80
C PRO A 375 -12.19 22.65 -8.97
N ASP A 376 -11.90 22.12 -7.79
CA ASP A 376 -10.90 22.65 -6.85
C ASP A 376 -9.49 22.07 -7.09
N SER A 377 -9.31 21.24 -8.14
CA SER A 377 -8.01 20.64 -8.45
C SER A 377 -6.99 21.70 -8.86
N SER A 378 -5.83 21.67 -8.18
CA SER A 378 -4.65 22.37 -8.63
C SER A 378 -4.02 21.65 -9.83
N THR A 379 -3.37 22.39 -10.72
CA THR A 379 -2.65 21.80 -11.87
C THR A 379 -1.59 20.83 -11.34
N PRO A 380 -1.52 19.58 -11.83
CA PRO A 380 -0.53 18.61 -11.36
C PRO A 380 0.89 19.16 -11.49
N GLN A 381 1.67 19.15 -10.41
CA GLN A 381 3.10 19.40 -10.51
C GLN A 381 3.73 18.25 -11.32
N GLN A 382 4.50 18.58 -12.37
CA GLN A 382 5.23 17.58 -13.15
C GLN A 382 6.19 16.84 -12.22
N SER A 383 5.91 15.57 -11.93
CA SER A 383 6.83 14.69 -11.23
C SER A 383 7.68 13.93 -12.25
N ILE A 384 8.88 13.50 -11.86
CA ILE A 384 9.74 12.62 -12.66
C ILE A 384 8.98 11.34 -13.09
N HIS A 385 8.05 10.89 -12.25
CA HIS A 385 7.21 9.71 -12.51
C HIS A 385 6.17 9.97 -13.62
N ILE A 386 5.58 11.17 -13.69
CA ILE A 386 4.65 11.56 -14.77
C ILE A 386 5.41 11.80 -16.08
N ALA A 387 6.59 12.40 -16.02
CA ALA A 387 7.40 12.69 -17.20
C ALA A 387 7.92 11.43 -17.92
N ASN A 388 8.14 10.33 -17.19
CA ASN A 388 8.70 9.08 -17.71
C ASN A 388 7.65 7.98 -17.93
N GLN A 389 6.37 8.32 -18.08
CA GLN A 389 5.34 7.32 -18.38
C GLN A 389 5.48 6.79 -19.82
N PRO A 390 5.21 5.49 -20.06
CA PRO A 390 5.23 4.94 -21.41
C PRO A 390 4.22 5.68 -22.29
N MET A 391 4.71 6.27 -23.38
CA MET A 391 3.87 6.84 -24.43
C MET A 391 3.25 5.70 -25.24
N GLY A 392 1.94 5.73 -25.44
CA GLY A 392 1.24 4.72 -26.25
C GLY A 392 1.83 4.65 -27.65
N THR A 393 2.12 3.43 -28.13
CA THR A 393 2.59 3.20 -29.50
C THR A 393 1.47 3.49 -30.49
N SER A 394 1.45 4.69 -31.07
CA SER A 394 0.79 4.90 -32.35
C SER A 394 1.66 4.31 -33.45
N SER A 395 1.17 3.24 -34.08
CA SER A 395 1.81 2.62 -35.23
C SER A 395 1.85 3.62 -36.41
N SER A 396 3.01 4.24 -36.62
CA SER A 396 3.37 4.82 -37.91
C SER A 396 4.72 4.24 -38.32
N ALA A 397 4.69 3.45 -39.39
CA ALA A 397 5.87 2.86 -39.99
C ALA A 397 6.62 3.92 -40.80
N SER A 398 7.88 4.18 -40.44
CA SER A 398 8.89 4.65 -41.41
C SER A 398 10.31 4.37 -40.91
N GLY A 399 10.96 3.47 -41.66
CA GLY A 399 12.39 3.31 -41.96
C GLY A 399 13.49 3.92 -41.08
N GLY A 400 14.34 3.01 -40.57
CA GLY A 400 15.78 3.03 -40.85
C GLY A 400 16.70 3.77 -39.87
N GLY A 401 17.54 3.00 -39.14
CA GLY A 401 18.74 3.54 -38.49
C GLY A 401 19.18 2.76 -37.25
N SER A 402 20.07 1.79 -37.43
CA SER A 402 20.78 1.11 -36.34
C SER A 402 21.75 2.08 -35.65
N ALA A 403 21.50 2.40 -34.38
CA ALA A 403 22.50 2.96 -33.46
C ALA A 403 22.24 2.41 -32.05
N GLY A 404 23.26 1.82 -31.43
CA GLY A 404 23.17 1.17 -30.13
C GLY A 404 22.73 2.14 -29.02
N THR A 405 21.66 1.77 -28.32
CA THR A 405 21.08 2.52 -27.20
C THR A 405 21.87 2.27 -25.92
N ALA A 406 22.83 3.15 -25.62
CA ALA A 406 23.27 3.35 -24.25
C ALA A 406 22.19 4.15 -23.49
N ALA A 407 21.81 3.69 -22.30
CA ALA A 407 20.74 4.30 -21.52
C ALA A 407 21.14 5.72 -21.03
N PRO A 408 20.28 6.76 -21.17
CA PRO A 408 20.66 8.16 -20.94
C PRO A 408 20.84 8.58 -19.47
N TRP A 409 20.56 7.70 -18.51
CA TRP A 409 20.56 8.03 -17.08
C TRP A 409 21.91 7.76 -16.38
N ALA A 410 22.95 7.36 -17.11
CA ALA A 410 24.29 7.12 -16.59
C ALA A 410 25.07 8.40 -16.18
N GLN A 411 24.47 9.59 -16.26
CA GLN A 411 25.08 10.84 -15.83
C GLN A 411 24.25 11.48 -14.71
N GLY A 412 24.38 10.94 -13.50
CA GLY A 412 23.65 11.42 -12.34
C GLY A 412 24.36 11.18 -11.02
N THR A 413 25.70 11.24 -10.98
CA THR A 413 26.44 11.25 -9.70
C THR A 413 27.80 11.93 -9.87
N MET A 414 27.80 13.25 -10.03
CA MET A 414 29.00 14.07 -9.84
C MET A 414 28.65 15.21 -8.87
N MET A 415 29.13 15.08 -7.63
CA MET A 415 29.12 16.15 -6.64
C MET A 415 30.03 17.29 -7.12
N PRO A 416 29.68 18.58 -6.92
CA PRO A 416 30.60 19.67 -7.17
C PRO A 416 31.72 19.68 -6.11
N PRO A 417 32.99 19.96 -6.47
CA PRO A 417 34.10 19.99 -5.51
C PRO A 417 34.03 21.27 -4.65
N PRO A 418 34.53 21.25 -3.40
CA PRO A 418 34.69 22.46 -2.60
C PRO A 418 35.83 23.33 -3.15
N GLY A 419 35.59 24.64 -3.20
CA GLY A 419 36.60 25.65 -3.55
C GLY A 419 37.79 25.63 -2.58
N GLY A 420 39.00 25.65 -3.13
CA GLY A 420 40.23 25.31 -2.41
C GLY A 420 40.93 26.47 -1.70
N ALA A 421 41.91 26.06 -0.88
CA ALA A 421 43.10 26.84 -0.54
C ALA A 421 44.30 25.90 -0.35
N GLY A 422 45.30 26.01 -1.24
CA GLY A 422 46.73 25.92 -0.88
C GLY A 422 47.47 24.57 -0.91
N MET A 423 48.47 24.51 -1.81
CA MET A 423 49.78 23.82 -1.70
C MET A 423 49.97 22.36 -2.21
N ALA A 424 50.42 22.31 -3.48
CA ALA A 424 51.66 21.73 -4.01
C ALA A 424 52.25 20.41 -3.44
N ASN A 425 52.37 19.34 -4.26
CA ASN A 425 53.62 19.03 -5.00
C ASN A 425 53.59 17.72 -5.82
N SER A 426 54.35 17.76 -6.94
CA SER A 426 55.05 16.68 -7.69
C SER A 426 54.27 15.46 -8.24
N ARG A 427 53.96 15.39 -9.54
CA ARG A 427 54.77 14.98 -10.74
C ARG A 427 55.12 13.48 -10.84
N GLY A 428 54.61 12.83 -11.89
CA GLY A 428 55.13 11.57 -12.48
C GLY A 428 54.20 10.95 -13.55
N PRO A 429 54.71 10.32 -14.65
CA PRO A 429 54.18 10.57 -16.00
C PRO A 429 53.62 9.35 -16.81
N TRP A 430 52.60 9.60 -17.66
CA TRP A 430 52.29 8.97 -18.97
C TRP A 430 51.84 7.48 -18.95
N GLY A 431 51.01 6.92 -19.84
CA GLY A 431 50.39 7.35 -21.09
C GLY A 431 49.38 6.28 -21.56
N SER A 432 48.62 6.62 -22.59
CA SER A 432 47.53 5.85 -23.23
C SER A 432 47.98 4.55 -23.92
N GLY A 433 47.21 3.45 -23.78
CA GLY A 433 47.32 2.24 -24.59
C GLY A 433 46.09 1.32 -24.51
N GLN A 434 45.65 0.81 -25.66
CA GLN A 434 44.47 -0.06 -25.90
C GLN A 434 44.50 -1.44 -25.20
N PRO A 435 43.36 -2.16 -25.09
CA PRO A 435 43.25 -3.37 -24.27
C PRO A 435 43.75 -4.64 -24.96
N ALA A 436 44.50 -5.46 -24.23
CA ALA A 436 44.88 -6.84 -24.58
C ALA A 436 44.01 -7.87 -23.81
N PRO A 437 43.82 -9.10 -24.33
CA PRO A 437 42.83 -10.05 -23.82
C PRO A 437 43.26 -10.76 -22.52
N ARG A 438 42.25 -11.14 -21.71
CA ARG A 438 42.37 -11.82 -20.41
C ARG A 438 43.02 -13.22 -20.51
N PRO A 439 43.89 -13.61 -19.56
CA PRO A 439 44.23 -15.01 -19.33
C PRO A 439 43.17 -15.71 -18.47
N THR A 440 42.93 -16.99 -18.78
CA THR A 440 42.10 -17.96 -18.06
C THR A 440 42.75 -18.39 -16.73
N PRO A 441 41.96 -18.69 -15.67
CA PRO A 441 42.48 -19.19 -14.40
C PRO A 441 42.76 -20.70 -14.43
N PRO A 442 43.70 -21.20 -13.61
CA PRO A 442 44.08 -22.61 -13.59
C PRO A 442 43.05 -23.48 -12.86
N GLN A 443 42.81 -24.68 -13.40
CA GLN A 443 42.06 -25.77 -12.75
C GLN A 443 42.86 -26.32 -11.56
N VAL A 444 42.21 -26.40 -10.39
CA VAL A 444 42.70 -27.18 -9.26
C VAL A 444 41.65 -28.26 -8.96
N ASN A 445 42.06 -29.52 -9.14
CA ASN A 445 41.32 -30.70 -8.74
C ASN A 445 41.36 -30.85 -7.22
N THR A 446 40.20 -30.79 -6.56
CA THR A 446 40.04 -31.22 -5.17
C THR A 446 39.07 -32.39 -5.12
N ALA A 447 39.63 -33.59 -4.92
CA ALA A 447 38.89 -34.81 -4.62
C ALA A 447 38.39 -34.77 -3.15
N ALA A 448 37.16 -35.22 -2.93
CA ALA A 448 36.53 -35.32 -1.62
C ALA A 448 37.01 -36.57 -0.86
N PRO A 449 37.28 -36.50 0.46
CA PRO A 449 37.69 -37.65 1.26
C PRO A 449 36.49 -38.24 2.00
N TRP A 450 35.90 -39.31 1.45
CA TRP A 450 35.15 -40.30 2.22
C TRP A 450 34.98 -41.54 1.36
N GLU A 451 35.87 -42.51 1.49
CA GLU A 451 35.56 -43.93 1.37
C GLU A 451 36.79 -44.77 1.70
N THR A 452 36.67 -45.54 2.78
CA THR A 452 37.18 -46.90 3.04
C THR A 452 37.73 -47.05 4.45
N SER A 453 36.97 -47.73 5.31
CA SER A 453 37.43 -48.96 5.96
C SER A 453 36.30 -49.51 6.82
N SER A 454 35.73 -50.62 6.36
CA SER A 454 35.02 -51.60 7.16
C SER A 454 36.00 -52.30 8.10
N ASP A 455 35.69 -52.41 9.38
CA ASP A 455 36.02 -53.61 10.17
C ASP A 455 35.18 -53.70 11.45
N ARG A 456 34.57 -54.87 11.64
CA ARG A 456 33.91 -55.34 12.87
C ARG A 456 34.97 -55.83 13.87
N PRO A 457 34.58 -55.99 15.14
CA PRO A 457 34.84 -57.28 15.76
C PRO A 457 33.64 -57.84 16.51
N SER A 458 33.53 -59.17 16.46
CA SER A 458 32.74 -60.01 17.36
C SER A 458 33.65 -60.46 18.50
N GLY A 459 33.17 -60.31 19.74
CA GLY A 459 33.77 -60.82 20.97
C GLY A 459 32.81 -60.61 22.12
#